data_AF-A0A2E9CDK9-F1
#
_entry.id   AF-A0A2E9CDK9-F1
#
_cell.length_a   1.000
_cell.length_b   1.000
_cell.length_c   1.000
_cell.angle_alpha   90.00
_cell.angle_beta   90.00
_cell.angle_gamma   90.00
#
_symmetry.space_group_name_H-M   'P 1'
#
loop_
_entity.id
_entity.type
_entity.pdbx_description
1 polymer ?
#
loop_
_entity_poly.entity_id
_entity_poly.type
_entity_poly.pdbx_seq_one_letter_code
_entity_poly.pdbx_strand_id
1 'polypeptide(L)'
;NLSKDVKLNSLSKQTEGWSGAEVAAYVERTKMIAIREFIELNINVKQDIDDLALNNLILTLDHFNEAFKEMNLSPKENYELKPPGLSDVSDNSFL
;
A
#
# COMPACT_ATOMS: atom_id res chain seq x y z
N ASN A 1 14.32 -1.84 0.85
CA ASN A 1 14.58 -2.49 -0.46
C ASN A 1 13.28 -2.90 -1.13
N LEU A 2 13.25 -3.03 -2.46
CA LEU A 2 12.13 -3.63 -3.21
C LEU A 2 12.55 -4.97 -3.79
N SER A 3 11.65 -5.96 -3.79
CA SER A 3 11.87 -7.21 -4.51
C SER A 3 11.88 -6.97 -6.02
N LYS A 4 12.55 -7.84 -6.77
CA LYS A 4 12.60 -7.81 -8.24
C LYS A 4 11.22 -7.97 -8.88
N ASP A 5 10.28 -8.56 -8.14
CA ASP A 5 8.91 -8.80 -8.59
C ASP A 5 8.03 -7.56 -8.46
N VAL A 6 8.46 -6.57 -7.69
CA VAL A 6 7.78 -5.27 -7.60
C VAL A 6 8.12 -4.44 -8.84
N LYS A 7 7.14 -4.31 -9.75
CA LYS A 7 7.28 -3.49 -10.95
C LYS A 7 6.70 -2.09 -10.68
N LEU A 8 7.59 -1.10 -10.58
CA LEU A 8 7.18 0.32 -10.37
C LEU A 8 6.22 0.83 -11.44
N ASN A 9 6.39 0.40 -12.70
CA ASN A 9 5.47 0.77 -13.78
C ASN A 9 4.05 0.24 -13.55
N SER A 10 3.89 -0.93 -12.93
CA SER A 10 2.58 -1.49 -12.60
C SER A 10 1.95 -0.73 -11.43
N LEU A 11 2.73 -0.46 -10.38
CA LEU A 11 2.27 0.34 -9.25
C LEU A 11 1.86 1.75 -9.69
N SER A 12 2.64 2.39 -10.55
CA SER A 12 2.33 3.72 -11.09
C SER A 12 1.01 3.76 -11.84
N LYS A 13 0.67 2.72 -12.61
CA LYS A 13 -0.62 2.60 -13.28
C LYS A 13 -1.76 2.35 -12.29
N GLN A 14 -1.52 1.52 -11.29
CA GLN A 14 -2.51 1.21 -10.26
C GLN A 14 -2.88 2.43 -9.41
N THR A 15 -1.92 3.32 -9.16
CA THR A 15 -2.10 4.54 -8.38
C THR A 15 -2.35 5.78 -9.24
N GLU A 16 -2.71 5.61 -10.51
CA GLU A 16 -3.05 6.74 -11.38
C GLU A 16 -4.29 7.47 -10.83
N GLY A 17 -4.25 8.81 -10.82
CA GLY A 17 -5.31 9.63 -10.25
C GLY A 17 -5.39 9.62 -8.72
N TRP A 18 -4.42 9.03 -8.02
CA TRP A 18 -4.27 9.19 -6.58
C TRP A 18 -3.54 10.48 -6.25
N SER A 19 -3.96 11.14 -5.18
CA SER A 19 -3.24 12.24 -4.55
C SER A 19 -1.92 11.73 -3.93
N GLY A 20 -0.98 12.66 -3.72
CA GLY A 20 0.28 12.33 -3.03
C GLY A 20 0.06 11.77 -1.61
N ALA A 21 -1.03 12.18 -0.94
CA ALA A 21 -1.40 11.66 0.38
C ALA A 21 -1.87 10.20 0.32
N GLU A 22 -2.69 9.84 -0.68
CA GLU A 22 -3.13 8.45 -0.89
C GLU A 22 -1.96 7.52 -1.21
N VAL A 23 -1.04 7.95 -2.08
CA VAL A 23 0.18 7.19 -2.39
C VAL A 23 1.06 7.04 -1.15
N ALA A 24 1.24 8.11 -0.36
CA ALA A 24 2.01 8.05 0.87
C ALA A 24 1.41 7.08 1.89
N ALA A 25 0.09 7.14 2.10
CA ALA A 25 -0.63 6.24 3.00
C ALA A 25 -0.51 4.77 2.56
N TYR A 26 -0.61 4.52 1.25
CA TYR A 26 -0.43 3.19 0.69
C TYR A 26 0.97 2.62 0.94
N VAL A 27 2.00 3.40 0.63
CA VAL A 27 3.40 2.99 0.83
C VAL A 27 3.72 2.85 2.33
N GLU A 28 3.16 3.70 3.19
CA GLU A 28 3.29 3.58 4.64
C GLU A 28 2.66 2.28 5.15
N ARG A 29 1.47 1.94 4.68
CA ARG A 29 0.80 0.69 5.05
C ARG A 29 1.60 -0.53 4.61
N THR A 30 2.09 -0.53 3.36
CA THR A 30 2.97 -1.59 2.83
C THR A 30 4.21 -1.79 3.70
N LYS A 31 4.86 -0.71 4.15
CA LYS A 31 6.01 -0.81 5.06
C LYS A 31 5.65 -1.43 6.40
N MET A 32 4.51 -1.05 6.97
CA MET A 32 4.06 -1.57 8.27
C MET A 32 3.76 -3.07 8.21
N ILE A 33 3.21 -3.55 7.10
CA ILE A 33 2.98 -4.99 6.87
C ILE A 33 4.32 -5.74 6.84
N ALA A 34 5.28 -5.25 6.03
CA ALA A 34 6.60 -5.87 5.93
C ALA A 34 7.35 -5.91 7.27
N ILE A 35 7.24 -4.83 8.07
CA ILE A 35 7.86 -4.75 9.40
C ILE A 35 7.20 -5.74 10.36
N ARG A 36 5.87 -5.86 10.32
CA ARG A 36 5.14 -6.84 11.14
C ARG A 36 5.58 -8.26 10.82
N GLU A 37 5.61 -8.62 9.54
CA GLU A 37 6.06 -9.94 9.08
C GLU A 37 7.51 -10.21 9.53
N PHE A 38 8.40 -9.24 9.33
CA PHE A 38 9.78 -9.35 9.77
C PHE A 38 9.90 -9.61 11.27
N ILE A 39 9.15 -8.88 12.10
CA ILE A 39 9.15 -9.07 13.55
C ILE A 39 8.62 -10.46 13.91
N GLU A 40 7.51 -10.90 13.32
CA GLU A 40 6.90 -12.20 13.59
C GLU A 40 7.83 -13.38 13.25
N LEU A 41 8.57 -13.27 12.14
CA LEU A 41 9.55 -14.28 11.74
C LEU A 41 10.76 -14.36 12.69
N ASN A 42 11.19 -13.23 13.26
CA ASN A 42 12.40 -13.18 14.10
C ASN A 42 12.12 -13.39 15.60
N ILE A 43 10.93 -13.05 16.10
CA ILE A 43 10.56 -13.25 17.51
C ILE A 43 10.63 -14.73 17.93
N ASN A 44 10.26 -15.64 17.03
CA ASN A 44 10.25 -17.08 17.31
C ASN A 44 11.65 -17.71 17.36
N VAL A 45 12.68 -17.00 16.88
CA VAL A 45 14.04 -17.55 16.73
C VAL A 45 14.93 -17.17 17.93
N LYS A 46 14.46 -16.33 18.87
CA LYS A 46 15.29 -15.73 19.96
C LYS A 46 16.63 -15.20 19.44
N GLN A 47 16.65 -14.71 18.21
CA GLN A 47 17.84 -14.19 17.57
C GLN A 47 17.86 -12.67 17.80
N ASP A 48 18.99 -12.14 18.24
CA ASP A 48 19.16 -10.70 18.29
C ASP A 48 19.05 -10.15 16.86
N ILE A 49 18.14 -9.18 16.67
CA ILE A 49 17.96 -8.52 15.39
C ILE A 49 19.11 -7.51 15.26
N ASP A 50 20.09 -7.83 14.42
CA ASP A 50 21.20 -6.93 14.11
C ASP A 50 20.87 -6.00 12.92
N ASP A 51 21.76 -5.02 12.70
CA ASP A 51 21.62 -4.08 11.59
C ASP A 51 21.61 -4.77 10.21
N LEU A 52 22.22 -5.95 10.09
CA LEU A 52 22.24 -6.73 8.86
C LEU A 52 20.88 -7.35 8.56
N ALA A 53 20.20 -7.90 9.58
CA ALA A 53 18.85 -8.41 9.48
C ALA A 53 17.85 -7.30 9.11
N LEU A 54 17.98 -6.11 9.73
CA LEU A 54 17.15 -4.95 9.40
C LEU A 54 17.35 -4.47 7.95
N ASN A 55 18.60 -4.45 7.47
CA ASN A 55 18.90 -4.07 6.09
C ASN A 55 18.34 -5.05 5.04
N ASN A 56 18.01 -6.28 5.45
CA ASN A 56 17.39 -7.29 4.61
C ASN A 56 15.86 -7.16 4.52
N LEU A 57 15.25 -6.13 5.12
CA LEU A 57 13.82 -5.88 4.94
C LEU A 57 13.51 -5.45 3.49
N ILE A 58 12.90 -6.37 2.75
CA ILE A 58 12.55 -6.23 1.34
C ILE A 58 11.03 -6.15 1.23
N LEU A 59 10.52 -5.11 0.57
CA LEU A 59 9.11 -5.03 0.22
C LEU A 59 8.82 -5.92 -0.99
N THR A 60 7.93 -6.89 -0.82
CA THR A 60 7.46 -7.81 -1.87
C THR A 60 6.15 -7.30 -2.47
N LEU A 61 5.74 -7.89 -3.60
CA LEU A 61 4.46 -7.56 -4.21
C LEU A 61 3.28 -7.93 -3.30
N ASP A 62 3.44 -8.95 -2.45
CA ASP A 62 2.40 -9.38 -1.52
C ASP A 62 2.11 -8.33 -0.45
N HIS A 63 3.13 -7.66 0.09
CA HIS A 63 2.91 -6.54 1.03
C HIS A 63 2.12 -5.40 0.38
N PHE A 64 2.36 -5.12 -0.91
CA PHE A 64 1.60 -4.12 -1.66
C PHE A 64 0.16 -4.57 -1.86
N ASN A 65 -0.06 -5.83 -2.25
CA ASN A 65 -1.39 -6.40 -2.43
C ASN A 65 -2.20 -6.41 -1.13
N GLU A 66 -1.55 -6.72 0.00
CA GLU A 66 -2.19 -6.72 1.31
C GLU A 66 -2.54 -5.30 1.77
N ALA A 67 -1.62 -4.34 1.63
CA ALA A 67 -1.91 -2.94 1.90
C ALA A 67 -3.10 -2.42 1.07
N PHE A 68 -3.17 -2.81 -0.20
CA PHE A 68 -4.25 -2.43 -1.10
C PHE A 68 -5.62 -2.96 -0.61
N LYS A 69 -5.64 -4.22 -0.15
CA LYS A 69 -6.84 -4.84 0.43
C LYS A 69 -7.25 -4.19 1.75
N GLU A 70 -6.31 -3.99 2.67
CA GLU A 70 -6.61 -3.41 4.00
C GLU A 70 -7.12 -1.98 3.93
N MET A 71 -6.66 -1.21 2.94
CA MET A 71 -7.15 0.14 2.66
C MET A 71 -8.50 0.15 1.92
N ASN A 72 -9.09 -1.03 1.63
CA ASN A 72 -10.32 -1.20 0.85
C ASN A 72 -10.28 -0.46 -0.49
N LEU A 73 -9.12 -0.45 -1.13
CA LEU A 73 -8.95 0.22 -2.41
C LEU A 73 -9.51 -0.65 -3.54
N SER A 74 -10.14 -0.02 -4.53
CA SER A 74 -10.53 -0.66 -5.77
C SER A 74 -9.59 -0.24 -6.91
N PRO A 75 -9.30 -1.13 -7.88
CA PRO A 75 -8.70 -0.70 -9.13
C PRO A 75 -9.60 0.37 -9.75
N LYS A 76 -9.07 1.56 -9.99
CA LYS A 76 -9.82 2.64 -10.62
C LYS A 76 -9.89 2.39 -12.13
N GLU A 77 -10.75 1.46 -12.52
CA GLU A 77 -11.14 1.23 -13.92
C GLU A 77 -12.23 2.26 -14.24
N ASN A 78 -11.87 3.33 -14.96
CA ASN A 78 -12.73 4.44 -15.40
C ASN A 78 -12.97 5.57 -14.36
N TYR A 79 -11.98 6.44 -14.18
CA TYR A 79 -12.28 7.82 -13.82
C TYR A 79 -12.62 8.59 -15.11
N GLU A 80 -13.91 8.83 -15.37
CA GLU A 80 -14.26 10.13 -15.96
C GLU A 80 -13.66 11.19 -15.03
N LEU A 81 -12.93 12.15 -15.59
CA LEU A 81 -12.38 13.27 -14.83
C LEU A 81 -13.53 14.04 -14.17
N LYS A 82 -13.97 13.63 -12.97
CA LYS A 82 -14.79 14.49 -12.13
C LYS A 82 -13.88 15.65 -11.73
N PRO A 83 -14.17 16.90 -12.16
CA PRO A 83 -13.36 18.03 -11.75
C PRO A 83 -13.41 18.13 -10.21
N PRO A 84 -12.29 18.50 -9.57
CA PRO A 84 -12.22 18.59 -8.12
C PRO A 84 -13.28 19.57 -7.58
N GLY A 85 -14.15 19.09 -6.68
CA GLY A 85 -15.20 19.90 -6.04
C GLY A 85 -16.60 19.28 -5.96
N LEU A 86 -16.83 18.13 -6.59
CA LEU A 86 -18.11 17.41 -6.51
C LEU A 86 -18.00 16.27 -5.49
N SER A 87 -18.44 16.51 -4.26
CA SER A 87 -18.86 15.43 -3.34
C SER A 87 -19.93 14.60 -4.05
N ASP A 88 -19.92 13.28 -3.87
CA ASP A 88 -20.97 12.41 -4.36
C ASP A 88 -22.32 12.84 -3.76
N VAL A 89 -23.07 13.66 -4.50
CA VAL A 89 -24.48 13.92 -4.22
C VAL A 89 -25.26 12.68 -4.68
N SER A 90 -25.06 11.58 -3.95
CA SER A 90 -25.98 10.44 -3.97
C SER A 90 -26.54 10.14 -2.57
N ASP A 91 -26.27 10.97 -1.57
CA ASP A 91 -27.07 11.03 -0.35
C ASP A 91 -28.40 11.76 -0.63
N ASN A 92 -29.29 11.09 -1.38
CA ASN A 92 -30.72 11.37 -1.30
C ASN A 92 -31.33 10.63 -0.10
N SER A 93 -30.75 10.83 1.09
CA SER A 93 -31.31 10.37 2.37
C SER A 93 -32.17 11.46 3.06
N PHE A 94 -32.46 12.55 2.36
CA PHE A 94 -33.39 13.59 2.83
C PHE A 94 -34.34 14.05 1.71
N LEU A 95 -35.18 13.14 1.22
CA LEU A 95 -36.54 13.43 0.76
C LEU A 95 -37.46 12.27 1.14
#